data_AF-A0A8J8JG23-F1
#
_entry.id   AF-A0A8J8JG23-F1
#
_cell.length_a   1.000
_cell.length_b   1.000
_cell.length_c   1.000
_cell.angle_alpha   90.00
_cell.angle_beta   90.00
_cell.angle_gamma   90.00
#
_symmetry.space_group_name_H-M   'P 1'
#
loop_
_entity.id
_entity.type
_entity.pdbx_description
1 polymer ?
#
loop_
_entity_poly.entity_id
_entity_poly.type
_entity_poly.pdbx_seq_one_letter_code
_entity_poly.pdbx_strand_id
1 'polypeptide(L)'
;MSSKRTTWCLVRLTYYSSPYLCRTLAHFSGDVVLYRIVGTLSEECVELIRASLNAGEGEILIRPEDLLSLPLELLPEEDRRILLSAVDDLTEDTVLKLIRR
;
A
#
# COMPACT_ATOMS: atom_id res chain seq x y z
N MET A 1 -25.72 -15.75 7.68
CA MET A 1 -24.25 -15.89 7.83
C MET A 1 -23.64 -14.56 7.48
N SER A 2 -23.13 -13.83 8.49
CA SER A 2 -22.62 -12.47 8.32
C SER A 2 -21.23 -12.54 7.70
N SER A 3 -21.11 -12.29 6.38
CA SER A 3 -19.80 -12.07 5.78
C SER A 3 -19.29 -10.73 6.31
N LYS A 4 -18.33 -10.78 7.25
CA LYS A 4 -17.53 -9.61 7.55
C LYS A 4 -16.83 -9.25 6.25
N ARG A 5 -17.31 -8.21 5.55
CA ARG A 5 -16.63 -7.64 4.38
C ARG A 5 -15.22 -7.30 4.84
N THR A 6 -14.26 -8.12 4.45
CA THR A 6 -12.88 -7.89 4.83
C THR A 6 -12.38 -6.82 3.89
N THR A 7 -11.91 -5.72 4.46
CA THR A 7 -11.64 -4.51 3.68
C THR A 7 -10.14 -4.37 3.56
N TRP A 8 -9.63 -4.31 2.33
CA TRP A 8 -8.20 -4.15 2.10
C TRP A 8 -7.89 -2.67 1.96
N CYS A 9 -7.00 -2.18 2.81
CA CYS A 9 -6.53 -0.80 2.77
C CYS A 9 -5.22 -0.73 1.98
N LEU A 10 -5.18 0.15 0.97
CA LEU A 10 -3.94 0.58 0.36
C LEU A 10 -3.33 1.69 1.22
N VAL A 11 -2.13 1.43 1.72
CA VAL A 11 -1.42 2.31 2.64
C VAL A 11 -0.11 2.73 2.00
N ARG A 12 0.18 4.02 2.07
CA ARG A 12 1.48 4.57 1.74
C ARG A 12 2.31 4.65 3.02
N LEU A 13 3.49 4.07 2.94
CA LEU A 13 4.53 4.15 3.94
C LEU A 13 5.51 5.22 3.47
N THR A 14 5.78 6.21 4.31
CA THR A 14 6.83 7.20 4.02
C THR A 14 7.85 7.15 5.14
N TYR A 15 9.10 6.91 4.77
CA TYR A 15 10.23 6.91 5.70
C TYR A 15 10.74 8.34 5.87
N TYR A 16 10.87 8.77 7.12
CA TYR A 16 11.46 10.06 7.47
C TYR A 16 12.65 9.85 8.38
N SER A 17 13.83 10.20 7.88
CA SER A 17 15.07 10.30 8.64
C SER A 17 15.30 11.75 9.07
N SER A 18 14.42 12.28 9.94
CA SER A 18 14.55 13.65 10.46
C SER A 18 14.92 13.65 11.94
N PRO A 19 16.11 14.16 12.31
CA PRO A 19 16.52 14.31 13.71
C PRO A 19 15.51 15.11 14.54
N TYR A 20 14.81 16.05 13.91
CA TYR A 20 13.75 16.84 14.55
C TYR A 20 12.56 15.97 14.93
N LEU A 21 12.05 15.14 14.01
CA LEU A 21 10.93 14.24 14.28
C LEU A 21 11.27 13.22 15.36
N CYS A 22 12.48 12.62 15.30
CA CYS A 22 12.96 11.70 16.33
C CYS A 22 12.95 12.38 17.72
N ARG A 23 13.43 13.62 17.81
CA ARG A 23 13.45 14.39 19.07
C ARG A 23 12.05 14.75 19.57
N THR A 24 11.15 15.19 18.70
CA THR A 24 9.78 15.58 19.07
C THR A 24 8.94 14.38 19.50
N LEU A 25 9.12 13.23 18.87
CA LEU A 25 8.39 11.98 19.19
C LEU A 25 9.07 11.16 20.29
N ALA A 26 10.14 11.67 20.91
CA ALA A 26 10.97 10.96 21.90
C ALA A 26 11.48 9.59 21.41
N HIS A 27 11.71 9.46 20.11
CA HIS A 27 12.28 8.27 19.49
C HIS A 27 13.81 8.39 19.52
N PHE A 28 14.47 7.56 20.33
CA PHE A 28 15.90 7.71 20.65
C PHE A 28 16.86 7.24 19.54
N SER A 29 16.35 6.52 18.56
CA SER A 29 17.07 6.11 17.37
C SER A 29 16.05 5.58 16.38
N GLY A 30 16.13 6.03 15.13
CA GLY A 30 15.45 5.35 14.05
C GLY A 30 14.51 6.23 13.24
N ASP A 31 14.43 5.81 11.98
CA ASP A 31 13.56 6.35 10.96
C ASP A 31 12.09 6.24 11.40
N VAL A 32 11.33 7.31 11.18
CA VAL A 32 9.89 7.32 11.44
C VAL A 32 9.18 6.86 10.17
N VAL A 33 8.30 5.87 10.28
CA VAL A 33 7.44 5.45 9.17
C VAL A 33 6.05 6.03 9.38
N LEU A 34 5.64 6.94 8.49
CA LEU A 34 4.26 7.43 8.46
C LEU A 34 3.38 6.49 7.62
N TYR A 35 2.28 6.04 8.22
CA TYR A 35 1.25 5.25 7.57
C TYR A 35 0.10 6.18 7.15
N ARG A 36 -0.07 6.37 5.84
CA ARG A 36 -1.22 7.12 5.28
C ARG A 36 -2.10 6.17 4.48
N ILE A 37 -3.37 6.08 4.86
CA ILE A 37 -4.37 5.34 4.08
C ILE A 37 -4.66 6.15 2.81
N VAL A 38 -4.42 5.54 1.65
CA VAL A 38 -4.67 6.15 0.34
C VAL A 38 -6.09 5.83 -0.11
N GLY A 39 -6.54 4.59 0.13
CA GLY A 39 -7.88 4.14 -0.21
C GLY A 39 -8.13 2.70 0.21
N THR A 40 -9.29 2.21 -0.17
CA THR A 40 -9.67 0.81 -0.01
C THR A 40 -9.77 0.15 -1.38
N LEU A 41 -9.25 -1.06 -1.51
CA LEU A 41 -9.41 -1.87 -2.71
C LEU A 41 -10.39 -3.01 -2.45
N SER A 42 -11.08 -3.43 -3.50
CA SER A 42 -11.91 -4.64 -3.46
C SER A 42 -11.07 -5.90 -3.27
N GLU A 43 -11.67 -6.94 -2.70
CA GLU A 43 -10.99 -8.22 -2.48
C GLU A 43 -10.62 -8.87 -3.82
N GLU A 44 -11.45 -8.75 -4.85
CA GLU A 44 -11.15 -9.21 -6.22
C GLU A 44 -9.88 -8.54 -6.80
N CYS A 45 -9.75 -7.22 -6.64
CA CYS A 45 -8.56 -6.49 -7.05
C CYS A 45 -7.31 -6.98 -6.30
N VAL A 46 -7.42 -7.21 -4.99
CA VAL A 46 -6.29 -7.70 -4.18
C VAL A 46 -5.89 -9.11 -4.55
N GLU A 47 -6.82 -10.02 -4.86
CA GLU A 47 -6.49 -11.36 -5.34
C GLU A 47 -5.77 -11.32 -6.69
N LEU A 48 -6.18 -10.45 -7.61
CA LEU A 48 -5.47 -10.26 -8.89
C LEU A 48 -4.04 -9.75 -8.67
N ILE A 49 -3.87 -8.76 -7.79
CA ILE A 49 -2.55 -8.24 -7.42
C ILE A 49 -1.71 -9.34 -6.77
N ARG A 50 -2.29 -10.11 -5.84
CA ARG A 50 -1.61 -11.21 -5.16
C ARG A 50 -1.13 -12.27 -6.14
N ALA A 51 -2.00 -12.69 -7.05
CA ALA A 51 -1.68 -13.68 -8.08
C ALA A 51 -0.56 -13.18 -9.00
N SER A 52 -0.59 -11.89 -9.36
CA SER A 52 0.39 -11.28 -10.26
C SER A 52 1.77 -11.14 -9.62
N LEU A 53 1.81 -10.82 -8.32
CA LEU A 53 3.05 -10.64 -7.56
C LEU A 53 3.52 -11.91 -6.85
N ASN A 54 2.80 -13.02 -7.01
CA ASN A 54 3.02 -14.28 -6.30
C ASN A 54 3.19 -14.09 -4.79
N ALA A 55 2.37 -13.19 -4.22
CA ALA A 55 2.44 -12.82 -2.81
C ALA A 55 1.64 -13.79 -1.94
N GLY A 56 2.03 -13.95 -0.67
CA GLY A 56 1.30 -14.79 0.29
C GLY A 56 -0.04 -14.18 0.74
N GLU A 57 -0.79 -14.89 1.60
CA GLU A 57 -2.09 -14.45 2.12
C GLU A 57 -2.04 -13.26 3.12
N GLY A 58 -0.84 -12.72 3.35
CA GLY A 58 -0.60 -11.64 4.30
C GLY A 58 -0.65 -10.25 3.66
N GLU A 59 0.14 -9.36 4.21
CA GLU A 59 0.34 -8.02 3.68
C GLU A 59 1.10 -8.09 2.36
N ILE A 60 0.69 -7.29 1.38
CA ILE A 60 1.33 -7.25 0.07
C ILE A 60 2.10 -5.94 -0.03
N LEU A 61 3.41 -6.02 -0.26
CA LEU A 61 4.23 -4.86 -0.59
C LEU A 61 4.15 -4.64 -2.09
N ILE A 62 3.85 -3.42 -2.52
CA ILE A 62 3.82 -3.03 -3.94
C ILE A 62 4.95 -2.03 -4.16
N ARG A 63 5.94 -2.41 -4.95
CA ARG A 63 7.00 -1.53 -5.43
C ARG A 63 6.60 -0.90 -6.77
N PRO A 64 7.20 0.24 -7.14
CA PRO A 64 6.96 0.84 -8.46
C PRO A 64 7.20 -0.14 -9.62
N GLU A 65 8.21 -1.01 -9.50
CA GLU A 65 8.57 -2.03 -10.49
C GLU A 65 7.48 -3.09 -10.67
N ASP A 66 6.78 -3.44 -9.60
CA ASP A 66 5.75 -4.48 -9.56
C ASP A 66 4.52 -4.09 -10.39
N LEU A 67 4.28 -2.80 -10.57
CA LEU A 67 3.13 -2.26 -11.33
C LEU A 67 3.15 -2.70 -12.80
N LEU A 68 4.34 -2.88 -13.37
CA LEU A 68 4.48 -3.35 -14.75
C LEU A 68 4.00 -4.80 -14.92
N SER A 69 3.97 -5.55 -13.83
CA SER A 69 3.52 -6.94 -13.81
C SER A 69 2.03 -7.06 -13.46
N LEU A 70 1.37 -5.96 -13.07
CA LEU A 70 -0.04 -5.97 -12.71
C LEU A 70 -0.93 -5.90 -13.96
N PRO A 71 -1.98 -6.74 -14.04
CA PRO A 71 -2.94 -6.68 -15.13
C PRO A 71 -3.92 -5.52 -14.92
N LEU A 72 -3.45 -4.28 -15.11
CA LEU A 72 -4.22 -3.05 -14.88
C LEU A 72 -5.54 -2.99 -15.67
N GLU A 73 -5.63 -3.69 -16.80
CA GLU A 73 -6.84 -3.77 -17.63
C GLU A 73 -7.95 -4.63 -17.00
N LEU A 74 -7.58 -5.61 -16.17
CA LEU A 74 -8.51 -6.51 -15.48
C LEU A 74 -8.97 -5.95 -14.14
N LEU A 75 -8.32 -4.89 -13.64
CA LEU A 75 -8.69 -4.27 -12.37
C LEU A 75 -9.98 -3.45 -12.52
N PRO A 76 -10.85 -3.46 -11.49
CA PRO A 76 -12.01 -2.55 -11.43
C PRO A 76 -11.58 -1.11 -11.62
N GLU A 77 -12.38 -0.33 -12.36
CA GLU A 77 -11.96 1.02 -12.78
C GLU A 77 -11.69 1.96 -11.59
N GLU A 78 -12.50 1.89 -10.54
CA GLU A 78 -12.31 2.67 -9.31
C GLU A 78 -11.00 2.29 -8.60
N ASP A 79 -10.77 1.00 -8.39
CA ASP A 79 -9.57 0.47 -7.74
C ASP A 79 -8.30 0.81 -8.53
N ARG A 80 -8.36 0.70 -9.86
CA ARG A 80 -7.27 1.08 -10.75
C ARG A 80 -6.90 2.55 -10.61
N ARG A 81 -7.89 3.45 -10.53
CA ARG A 81 -7.64 4.88 -10.34
C ARG A 81 -6.97 5.16 -8.99
N ILE A 82 -7.44 4.49 -7.92
CA ILE A 82 -6.81 4.59 -6.60
C ILE A 82 -5.35 4.15 -6.68
N LEU A 83 -5.09 3.01 -7.32
CA LEU A 83 -3.75 2.44 -7.41
C LEU A 83 -2.80 3.32 -8.24
N LEU A 84 -3.25 3.82 -9.40
CA LEU A 84 -2.45 4.74 -10.23
C LEU A 84 -2.17 6.07 -9.52
N SER A 85 -3.18 6.68 -8.89
CA SER A 85 -2.97 7.90 -8.10
C SER A 85 -2.02 7.67 -6.91
N ALA A 86 -2.04 6.46 -6.33
CA ALA A 86 -1.15 6.11 -5.24
C ALA A 86 0.31 6.06 -5.70
N VAL A 87 0.53 5.65 -6.95
CA VAL A 87 1.84 5.47 -7.60
C VAL A 87 2.42 6.80 -8.08
N ASP A 88 1.62 7.67 -8.67
CA ASP A 88 2.08 8.97 -9.19
C ASP A 88 2.73 9.83 -8.09
N ASP A 89 2.28 9.67 -6.86
CA ASP A 89 2.82 10.35 -5.69
C ASP A 89 4.03 9.64 -5.02
N LEU A 90 4.54 8.53 -5.59
CA LEU A 90 5.65 7.80 -4.98
C LEU A 90 6.97 8.56 -5.19
N THR A 91 7.67 8.80 -4.08
CA THR A 91 9.06 9.27 -4.02
C THR A 91 9.98 8.13 -3.57
N GLU A 92 11.30 8.31 -3.66
CA GLU A 92 12.31 7.31 -3.28
C GLU A 92 12.14 6.79 -1.84
N ASP A 93 11.64 7.63 -0.93
CA ASP A 93 11.40 7.29 0.48
C ASP A 93 10.01 6.69 0.76
N THR A 94 9.25 6.33 -0.28
CA THR A 94 7.88 5.85 -0.12
C THR A 94 7.66 4.46 -0.70
N VAL A 95 6.80 3.69 -0.03
CA VAL A 95 6.40 2.35 -0.47
C VAL A 95 4.89 2.16 -0.29
N LEU A 96 4.27 1.41 -1.20
CA LEU A 96 2.86 1.04 -1.06
C LEU A 96 2.73 -0.34 -0.41
N LYS A 97 1.71 -0.47 0.42
CA LYS A 97 1.41 -1.72 1.13
C LYS A 97 -0.09 -1.93 1.23
N LEU A 98 -0.54 -3.13 0.92
CA LEU A 98 -1.91 -3.58 1.16
C LEU A 98 -1.99 -4.30 2.50
N ILE A 99 -2.92 -3.86 3.34
CA ILE A 99 -3.13 -4.39 4.68
C ILE A 99 -4.61 -4.74 4.85
N ARG A 100 -4.88 -5.91 5.43
CA ARG A 100 -6.24 -6.36 5.75
C ARG A 100 -6.71 -5.71 7.06
N ARG A 101 -7.89 -5.10 7.06
CA ARG A 101 -8.58 -4.55 8.25
C ARG A 101 -9.93 -5.20 8.49
#